data_AF-A0A936TX86-F1
#
_entry.id   AF-A0A936TX86-F1
#
_cell.length_a   1.000
_cell.length_b   1.000
_cell.length_c   1.000
_cell.angle_alpha   90.00
_cell.angle_beta   90.00
_cell.angle_gamma   90.00
#
_symmetry.space_group_name_H-M   'P 1'
#
loop_
_entity.id
_entity.type
_entity.pdbx_description
1 polymer ?
#
loop_
_entity_poly.entity_id
_entity_poly.type
_entity_poly.pdbx_seq_one_letter_code
_entity_poly.pdbx_strand_id
1 'polypeptide(L)'
;MTIQWFPGHMTSARRKAAETMALIDVVIEVCDARLPEASSNPMIRELRLHRQRPCLKLLNKADLADPLVTQAWLDFYNSQPGVKAVAISSKSPGEAARVPNLCKSLAPHRNDGVKPLRMLIMGIPNVGKSTLMNALLKRRVAAVGDEPAVTKSQMRIDLGRAMTITDTPGLMWPKITHDSDGYMLAASHAIGRNAVIDSEVAVFLADLLLEHYPAALVERYGFPVTGIDGVGALEAVAKKRGCVIQGRRGGELDLEKAAMVLLTDYRNGKLGRVSLESPASRAAMLGAATAHIEAPAIPE
;
A
#
# COMPACT_ATOMS: atom_id res chain seq x y z
N MET A 1 7.87 17.21 -5.07
CA MET A 1 9.21 16.62 -5.25
C MET A 1 9.09 15.32 -6.06
N THR A 2 9.82 15.16 -7.17
CA THR A 2 9.69 13.94 -8.00
C THR A 2 10.51 12.78 -7.42
N ILE A 3 9.85 11.80 -6.77
CA ILE A 3 10.53 10.57 -6.32
C ILE A 3 10.82 9.70 -7.55
N GLN A 4 12.08 9.69 -8.01
CA GLN A 4 12.53 8.79 -9.07
C GLN A 4 13.01 7.46 -8.48
N TRP A 5 12.37 6.36 -8.86
CA TRP A 5 12.80 5.02 -8.48
C TRP A 5 13.55 4.39 -9.67
N PHE A 6 14.73 3.81 -9.40
CA PHE A 6 15.76 3.40 -10.36
C PHE A 6 15.26 2.83 -11.72
N PRO A 7 15.65 3.39 -12.88
CA PRO A 7 15.05 3.05 -14.17
C PRO A 7 15.51 1.72 -14.80
N GLY A 8 16.71 1.21 -14.51
CA GLY A 8 17.30 0.07 -15.24
C GLY A 8 16.62 -1.29 -15.02
N HIS A 9 16.22 -1.60 -13.79
CA HIS A 9 15.61 -2.89 -13.44
C HIS A 9 14.10 -2.97 -13.77
N MET A 10 13.44 -1.82 -13.91
CA MET A 10 11.99 -1.74 -14.05
C MET A 10 11.50 -2.16 -15.44
N THR A 11 12.24 -1.84 -16.50
CA THR A 11 11.91 -2.28 -17.86
C THR A 11 11.96 -3.81 -17.97
N SER A 12 12.99 -4.43 -17.37
CA SER A 12 13.11 -5.89 -17.30
C SER A 12 11.97 -6.51 -16.47
N ALA A 13 11.63 -5.90 -15.32
CA ALA A 13 10.52 -6.33 -14.48
C ALA A 13 9.17 -6.23 -15.21
N ARG A 14 8.92 -5.14 -15.95
CA ARG A 14 7.71 -4.97 -16.78
C ARG A 14 7.62 -6.05 -17.85
N ARG A 15 8.70 -6.28 -18.61
CA ARG A 15 8.74 -7.30 -19.66
C ARG A 15 8.43 -8.69 -19.10
N LYS A 16 9.10 -9.06 -18.00
CA LYS A 16 8.89 -10.35 -17.34
C LYS A 16 7.47 -10.50 -16.80
N ALA A 17 6.90 -9.43 -16.22
CA ALA A 17 5.51 -9.43 -15.78
C ALA A 17 4.53 -9.62 -16.95
N ALA A 18 4.77 -8.97 -18.09
CA ALA A 18 3.94 -9.12 -19.30
C ALA A 18 4.01 -10.53 -19.91
N GLU A 19 5.20 -11.14 -19.94
CA GLU A 19 5.41 -12.53 -20.35
C GLU A 19 4.65 -13.50 -19.43
N THR A 20 4.76 -13.33 -18.11
CA THR A 20 4.02 -14.15 -17.15
C THR A 20 2.51 -13.94 -17.32
N MET A 21 2.03 -12.70 -17.43
CA MET A 21 0.61 -12.35 -17.59
C MET A 21 -0.05 -13.07 -18.79
N ALA A 22 0.70 -13.34 -19.86
CA ALA A 22 0.19 -14.07 -21.02
C ALA A 22 -0.28 -15.49 -20.68
N LEU A 23 0.34 -16.11 -19.67
CA LEU A 23 0.09 -17.50 -19.26
C LEU A 23 -0.88 -17.63 -18.07
N ILE A 24 -1.44 -16.52 -17.59
CA ILE A 24 -2.23 -16.47 -16.35
C ILE A 24 -3.71 -16.32 -16.70
N ASP A 25 -4.58 -16.84 -15.84
CA ASP A 25 -6.04 -16.76 -16.00
C ASP A 25 -6.65 -15.65 -15.11
N VAL A 26 -6.12 -15.44 -13.90
CA VAL A 26 -6.59 -14.41 -12.95
C VAL A 26 -5.42 -13.64 -12.33
N VAL A 27 -5.54 -12.32 -12.26
CA VAL A 27 -4.58 -11.45 -11.54
C VAL A 27 -5.08 -11.22 -10.12
N ILE A 28 -4.23 -11.42 -9.14
CA ILE A 28 -4.44 -11.03 -7.75
C ILE A 28 -3.61 -9.75 -7.54
N GLU A 29 -4.26 -8.60 -7.57
CA GLU A 29 -3.60 -7.33 -7.29
C GLU A 29 -3.71 -7.03 -5.80
N VAL A 30 -2.58 -7.12 -5.09
CA VAL A 30 -2.51 -6.87 -3.66
C VAL A 30 -2.21 -5.39 -3.42
N CYS A 31 -3.12 -4.71 -2.75
CA CYS A 31 -3.00 -3.33 -2.30
C CYS A 31 -2.99 -3.27 -0.77
N ASP A 32 -2.51 -2.17 -0.20
CA ASP A 32 -2.61 -1.90 1.23
C ASP A 32 -3.97 -1.22 1.50
N ALA A 33 -4.81 -1.83 2.35
CA ALA A 33 -6.18 -1.38 2.61
C ALA A 33 -6.25 0.04 3.20
N ARG A 34 -5.16 0.54 3.79
CA ARG A 34 -5.08 1.89 4.34
C ARG A 34 -4.92 2.96 3.24
N LEU A 35 -4.48 2.55 2.05
CA LEU A 35 -4.22 3.42 0.89
C LEU A 35 -4.41 2.67 -0.44
N PRO A 36 -5.64 2.19 -0.74
CA PRO A 36 -5.85 1.26 -1.85
C PRO A 36 -5.46 1.75 -3.23
N GLU A 37 -5.71 3.02 -3.55
CA GLU A 37 -5.45 3.61 -4.85
C GLU A 37 -4.01 4.10 -4.95
N ALA A 38 -3.47 4.75 -3.91
CA ALA A 38 -2.07 5.16 -3.88
C ALA A 38 -1.11 3.95 -3.92
N SER A 39 -1.53 2.79 -3.40
CA SER A 39 -0.77 1.54 -3.49
C SER A 39 -1.08 0.68 -4.73
N SER A 40 -1.98 1.12 -5.61
CA SER A 40 -2.37 0.44 -6.85
C SER A 40 -1.46 0.88 -7.99
N ASN A 41 -0.63 -0.02 -8.53
CA ASN A 41 0.28 0.31 -9.63
C ASN A 41 -0.48 0.38 -10.97
N PRO A 42 -0.51 1.54 -11.67
CA PRO A 42 -1.20 1.69 -12.95
C PRO A 42 -0.78 0.66 -14.03
N MET A 43 0.49 0.24 -14.02
CA MET A 43 1.03 -0.75 -14.95
C MET A 43 0.37 -2.12 -14.81
N ILE A 44 -0.07 -2.50 -13.60
CA ILE A 44 -0.79 -3.76 -13.38
C ILE A 44 -2.14 -3.72 -14.10
N ARG A 45 -2.84 -2.59 -13.98
CA ARG A 45 -4.11 -2.33 -14.67
C ARG A 45 -3.93 -2.39 -16.19
N GLU A 46 -2.90 -1.75 -16.74
CA GLU A 46 -2.59 -1.80 -18.17
C GLU A 46 -2.36 -3.24 -18.65
N LEU A 47 -1.47 -3.99 -17.98
CA LEU A 47 -1.11 -5.35 -18.38
C LEU A 47 -2.30 -6.31 -18.34
N ARG A 48 -3.14 -6.22 -17.29
CA ARG A 48 -4.32 -7.09 -17.17
C ARG A 48 -5.37 -6.77 -18.23
N LEU A 49 -5.61 -5.49 -18.53
CA LEU A 49 -6.63 -5.09 -19.50
C LEU A 49 -6.20 -5.47 -20.91
N HIS A 50 -4.93 -5.26 -21.25
CA HIS A 50 -4.36 -5.69 -22.53
C HIS A 50 -4.50 -7.22 -22.76
N ARG A 51 -4.44 -8.02 -21.69
CA ARG A 51 -4.63 -9.48 -21.74
C ARG A 51 -6.06 -9.93 -21.39
N GLN A 52 -6.99 -9.00 -21.19
CA GLN A 52 -8.38 -9.26 -20.79
C GLN A 52 -8.49 -10.19 -19.57
N ARG A 53 -7.60 -10.01 -18.58
CA ARG A 53 -7.59 -10.82 -17.37
C ARG A 53 -8.47 -10.18 -16.29
N PRO A 54 -9.38 -10.96 -15.67
CA PRO A 54 -10.10 -10.50 -14.50
C PRO A 54 -9.13 -10.25 -13.34
N CYS A 55 -9.50 -9.31 -12.47
CA CYS A 55 -8.72 -8.92 -11.30
C CYS A 55 -9.46 -9.28 -10.02
N LEU A 56 -8.80 -10.03 -9.13
CA LEU A 56 -9.12 -10.02 -7.71
C LEU A 56 -8.31 -8.89 -7.06
N LYS A 57 -8.94 -7.74 -6.81
CA LYS A 57 -8.35 -6.62 -6.07
C LYS A 57 -8.38 -6.98 -4.58
N LEU A 58 -7.22 -7.22 -3.99
CA LEU A 58 -7.09 -7.72 -2.63
C LEU A 58 -6.58 -6.59 -1.72
N LEU A 59 -7.47 -6.01 -0.94
CA LEU A 59 -7.13 -4.96 0.04
C LEU A 59 -6.58 -5.63 1.30
N ASN A 60 -5.26 -5.81 1.35
CA ASN A 60 -4.57 -6.49 2.44
C ASN A 60 -4.27 -5.53 3.60
N LYS A 61 -3.99 -6.08 4.79
CA LYS A 61 -3.83 -5.33 6.04
C LYS A 61 -5.12 -4.61 6.48
N ALA A 62 -6.27 -5.20 6.16
CA ALA A 62 -7.57 -4.66 6.55
C ALA A 62 -7.70 -4.51 8.09
N ASP A 63 -6.95 -5.28 8.88
CA ASP A 63 -6.85 -5.15 10.34
C ASP A 63 -6.31 -3.79 10.80
N LEU A 64 -5.61 -3.04 9.92
CA LEU A 64 -5.04 -1.72 10.22
C LEU A 64 -5.82 -0.56 9.57
N ALA A 65 -6.74 -0.86 8.66
CA ALA A 65 -7.49 0.13 7.87
C ALA A 65 -8.86 0.41 8.48
N ASP A 66 -9.34 1.65 8.34
CA ASP A 66 -10.68 2.05 8.76
C ASP A 66 -11.72 1.18 8.02
N PRO A 67 -12.66 0.51 8.72
CA PRO A 67 -13.61 -0.40 8.11
C PRO A 67 -14.64 0.28 7.20
N LEU A 68 -15.07 1.51 7.51
CA LEU A 68 -16.03 2.26 6.68
C LEU A 68 -15.36 2.73 5.40
N VAL A 69 -14.13 3.25 5.50
CA VAL A 69 -13.34 3.64 4.33
C VAL A 69 -12.98 2.43 3.48
N THR A 70 -12.62 1.31 4.11
CA THR A 70 -12.37 0.04 3.42
C THR A 70 -13.61 -0.39 2.63
N GLN A 71 -14.81 -0.33 3.22
CA GLN A 71 -16.05 -0.68 2.53
C GLN A 71 -16.30 0.23 1.32
N ALA A 72 -16.09 1.55 1.44
CA ALA A 72 -16.23 2.48 0.32
C ALA A 72 -15.29 2.13 -0.84
N TRP A 73 -14.05 1.72 -0.55
CA TRP A 73 -13.12 1.23 -1.56
C TRP A 73 -13.54 -0.10 -2.19
N LEU A 74 -14.09 -1.03 -1.41
CA LEU A 74 -14.63 -2.28 -1.95
C LEU A 74 -15.77 -1.99 -2.94
N ASP A 75 -16.69 -1.10 -2.59
CA ASP A 75 -17.81 -0.72 -3.46
C ASP A 75 -17.30 -0.06 -4.75
N PHE A 76 -16.35 0.87 -4.63
CA PHE A 76 -15.72 1.55 -5.75
C PHE A 76 -15.01 0.58 -6.71
N TYR A 77 -14.26 -0.40 -6.21
CA TYR A 77 -13.59 -1.36 -7.08
C TYR A 77 -14.54 -2.42 -7.64
N ASN A 78 -15.55 -2.86 -6.89
CA ASN A 78 -16.55 -3.81 -7.36
C ASN A 78 -17.47 -3.23 -8.45
N SER A 79 -17.59 -1.91 -8.55
CA SER A 79 -18.30 -1.27 -9.67
C SER A 79 -17.50 -1.30 -10.99
N GLN A 80 -16.22 -1.68 -10.96
CA GLN A 80 -15.38 -1.69 -12.16
C GLN A 80 -15.50 -3.01 -12.94
N PRO A 81 -15.58 -2.97 -14.27
CA PRO A 81 -15.67 -4.17 -15.09
C PRO A 81 -14.50 -5.14 -14.88
N GLY A 82 -14.83 -6.41 -14.67
CA GLY A 82 -13.85 -7.48 -14.52
C GLY A 82 -13.00 -7.37 -13.24
N VAL A 83 -13.47 -6.65 -12.23
CA VAL A 83 -12.83 -6.53 -10.92
C VAL A 83 -13.74 -7.11 -9.85
N LYS A 84 -13.16 -7.89 -8.94
CA LYS A 84 -13.77 -8.29 -7.69
C LYS A 84 -12.86 -7.85 -6.55
N ALA A 85 -13.36 -7.05 -5.64
CA ALA A 85 -12.61 -6.51 -4.52
C ALA A 85 -12.95 -7.24 -3.22
N VAL A 86 -11.91 -7.60 -2.46
CA VAL A 86 -12.05 -8.24 -1.14
C VAL A 86 -10.99 -7.69 -0.20
N ALA A 87 -11.40 -7.36 1.02
CA ALA A 87 -10.50 -6.98 2.10
C ALA A 87 -10.10 -8.21 2.93
N ILE A 88 -8.81 -8.31 3.25
CA ILE A 88 -8.27 -9.36 4.11
C ILE A 88 -7.15 -8.85 5.03
N SER A 89 -6.87 -9.61 6.08
CA SER A 89 -5.58 -9.64 6.74
C SER A 89 -4.84 -10.93 6.37
N SER A 90 -3.72 -10.81 5.65
CA SER A 90 -2.86 -11.98 5.37
C SER A 90 -2.24 -12.60 6.64
N LYS A 91 -2.33 -11.92 7.80
CA LYS A 91 -1.97 -12.50 9.10
C LYS A 91 -3.01 -13.50 9.61
N SER A 92 -4.24 -13.45 9.09
CA SER A 92 -5.32 -14.41 9.38
C SER A 92 -5.29 -15.55 8.35
N PRO A 93 -4.84 -16.76 8.70
CA PRO A 93 -4.74 -17.87 7.75
C PRO A 93 -6.09 -18.25 7.13
N GLY A 94 -7.18 -18.13 7.89
CA GLY A 94 -8.53 -18.41 7.42
C GLY A 94 -8.97 -17.46 6.30
N GLU A 95 -8.61 -16.18 6.39
CA GLU A 95 -8.95 -15.21 5.35
C GLU A 95 -8.14 -15.43 4.07
N ALA A 96 -6.83 -15.65 4.22
CA ALA A 96 -5.94 -15.96 3.09
C ALA A 96 -6.40 -17.23 2.36
N ALA A 97 -6.83 -18.27 3.08
CA ALA A 97 -7.30 -19.53 2.51
C ALA A 97 -8.52 -19.39 1.57
N ARG A 98 -9.28 -18.28 1.65
CA ARG A 98 -10.41 -18.01 0.74
C ARG A 98 -9.98 -17.53 -0.64
N VAL A 99 -8.77 -16.97 -0.77
CA VAL A 99 -8.29 -16.32 -2.01
C VAL A 99 -8.33 -17.22 -3.25
N PRO A 100 -7.90 -18.50 -3.21
CA PRO A 100 -7.96 -19.38 -4.38
C PRO A 100 -9.41 -19.62 -4.87
N ASN A 101 -10.35 -19.79 -3.95
CA ASN A 101 -11.78 -19.97 -4.30
C ASN A 101 -12.39 -18.70 -4.89
N LEU A 102 -12.00 -17.53 -4.39
CA LEU A 102 -12.40 -16.25 -4.98
C LEU A 102 -11.88 -16.11 -6.42
N CYS A 103 -10.64 -16.51 -6.68
CA CYS A 103 -10.07 -16.54 -8.03
C CYS A 103 -10.79 -17.54 -8.94
N LYS A 104 -11.15 -18.72 -8.43
CA LYS A 104 -11.93 -19.72 -9.17
C LYS A 104 -13.28 -19.16 -9.64
N SER A 105 -13.92 -18.31 -8.83
CA SER A 105 -15.18 -17.65 -9.23
C SER A 105 -15.03 -16.67 -10.41
N LEU A 106 -13.81 -16.15 -10.64
CA LEU A 106 -13.50 -15.24 -11.76
C LEU A 106 -13.10 -15.97 -13.05
N ALA A 107 -12.69 -17.24 -12.95
CA ALA A 107 -12.36 -18.09 -14.09
C ALA A 107 -12.99 -19.48 -13.93
N PRO A 108 -14.33 -19.59 -13.94
CA PRO A 108 -15.03 -20.85 -13.64
C PRO A 108 -14.75 -21.97 -14.66
N HIS A 109 -14.27 -21.61 -15.85
CA HIS A 109 -13.85 -22.53 -16.91
C HIS A 109 -12.49 -23.21 -16.65
N ARG A 110 -11.79 -22.84 -15.56
CA ARG A 110 -10.52 -23.44 -15.10
C ARG A 110 -10.76 -24.17 -13.77
N ASN A 111 -11.34 -25.37 -13.82
CA ASN A 111 -11.88 -26.02 -12.63
C ASN A 111 -11.37 -27.44 -12.36
N ASP A 112 -10.48 -27.99 -13.19
CA ASP A 112 -9.98 -29.35 -13.11
C ASP A 112 -8.45 -29.43 -13.31
N GLY A 113 -7.89 -30.64 -13.24
CA GLY A 113 -6.46 -30.89 -13.45
C GLY A 113 -6.02 -30.82 -14.93
N VAL A 114 -6.95 -30.80 -15.88
CA VAL A 114 -6.66 -30.69 -17.32
C VAL A 114 -6.48 -29.22 -17.71
N LYS A 115 -7.30 -28.34 -17.14
CA LYS A 115 -7.25 -26.89 -17.29
C LYS A 115 -7.06 -26.22 -15.91
N PRO A 116 -5.87 -26.36 -15.31
CA PRO A 116 -5.62 -25.78 -14.00
C PRO A 116 -5.75 -24.26 -14.02
N LEU A 117 -6.29 -23.70 -12.93
CA LEU A 117 -6.38 -22.25 -12.74
C LEU A 117 -5.01 -21.67 -12.42
N ARG A 118 -4.55 -20.73 -13.24
CA ARG A 118 -3.25 -20.07 -13.06
C ARG A 118 -3.46 -18.65 -12.55
N MET A 119 -2.92 -18.37 -11.36
CA MET A 119 -3.07 -17.08 -10.66
C MET A 119 -1.73 -16.36 -10.58
N LEU A 120 -1.75 -15.04 -10.72
CA LEU A 120 -0.55 -14.19 -10.58
C LEU A 120 -0.74 -13.15 -9.49
N ILE A 121 0.09 -13.18 -8.46
CA ILE A 121 0.14 -12.15 -7.43
C ILE A 121 0.99 -10.99 -7.94
N MET A 122 0.41 -9.79 -7.97
CA MET A 122 1.07 -8.54 -8.33
C MET A 122 0.77 -7.46 -7.29
N GLY A 123 1.63 -6.45 -7.24
CA GLY A 123 1.49 -5.31 -6.32
C GLY A 123 2.85 -4.69 -6.01
N ILE A 124 2.85 -3.49 -5.44
CA ILE A 124 4.08 -2.80 -5.04
C ILE A 124 4.79 -3.52 -3.87
N PRO A 125 6.04 -3.16 -3.51
CA PRO A 125 6.69 -3.69 -2.31
C PRO A 125 5.85 -3.51 -1.04
N ASN A 126 6.06 -4.39 -0.05
CA ASN A 126 5.53 -4.27 1.31
C ASN A 126 3.99 -4.24 1.49
N VAL A 127 3.19 -4.43 0.44
CA VAL A 127 1.72 -4.67 0.54
C VAL A 127 1.36 -6.05 1.11
N GLY A 128 2.34 -6.95 1.30
CA GLY A 128 2.15 -8.25 1.94
C GLY A 128 1.97 -9.46 1.01
N LYS A 129 2.44 -9.37 -0.24
CA LYS A 129 2.44 -10.49 -1.22
C LYS A 129 3.08 -11.77 -0.67
N SER A 130 4.29 -11.66 -0.11
CA SER A 130 5.01 -12.80 0.47
C SER A 130 4.31 -13.38 1.70
N THR A 131 3.68 -12.53 2.52
CA THR A 131 2.88 -12.96 3.67
C THR A 131 1.66 -13.74 3.22
N LEU A 132 0.95 -13.25 2.19
CA LEU A 132 -0.17 -13.98 1.57
C LEU A 132 0.29 -15.33 1.03
N MET A 133 1.40 -15.38 0.29
CA MET A 133 1.97 -16.62 -0.24
C MET A 133 2.29 -17.61 0.87
N ASN A 134 2.97 -17.19 1.94
CA ASN A 134 3.29 -18.04 3.08
C ASN A 134 2.03 -18.54 3.81
N ALA A 135 1.01 -17.69 3.95
CA ALA A 135 -0.27 -18.07 4.57
C ALA A 135 -1.01 -19.13 3.74
N LEU A 136 -1.02 -18.99 2.40
CA LEU A 136 -1.61 -19.97 1.48
C LEU A 136 -0.90 -21.32 1.54
N LEU A 137 0.43 -21.32 1.70
CA LEU A 137 1.24 -22.54 1.75
C LEU A 137 1.33 -23.18 3.14
N LYS A 138 0.84 -22.48 4.17
CA LYS A 138 0.96 -22.88 5.59
C LYS A 138 2.41 -23.16 6.03
N ARG A 139 3.39 -22.55 5.35
CA ARG A 139 4.82 -22.67 5.65
C ARG A 139 5.58 -21.44 5.11
N ARG A 140 6.74 -21.14 5.69
CA ARG A 140 7.58 -20.02 5.24
C ARG A 140 8.41 -20.43 4.01
N VAL A 141 7.98 -20.02 2.83
CA VAL A 141 8.68 -20.25 1.55
C VAL A 141 9.21 -18.94 0.96
N ALA A 142 8.42 -17.87 1.07
CA ALA A 142 8.82 -16.54 0.62
C ALA A 142 9.47 -15.77 1.78
N ALA A 143 10.55 -15.03 1.47
CA ALA A 143 11.16 -14.11 2.41
C ALA A 143 10.16 -12.96 2.73
N VAL A 144 10.08 -12.63 4.01
CA VAL A 144 9.26 -11.52 4.54
C VAL A 144 10.21 -10.63 5.31
N GLY A 145 10.17 -9.34 5.01
CA GLY A 145 10.93 -8.29 5.67
C GLY A 145 10.31 -6.94 5.33
N ASP A 146 10.64 -5.93 6.14
CA ASP A 146 10.12 -4.58 5.98
C ASP A 146 10.91 -3.78 4.92
N GLU A 147 12.07 -4.25 4.51
CA GLU A 147 12.84 -3.62 3.43
C GLU A 147 12.19 -3.87 2.06
N PRO A 148 12.03 -2.83 1.21
CA PRO A 148 11.61 -3.02 -0.17
C PRO A 148 12.57 -3.96 -0.93
N ALA A 149 12.04 -4.65 -1.94
CA ALA A 149 12.78 -5.58 -2.81
C ALA A 149 13.31 -6.87 -2.15
N VAL A 150 12.73 -7.30 -1.01
CA VAL A 150 13.01 -8.62 -0.39
C VAL A 150 12.74 -9.80 -1.34
N THR A 151 11.64 -9.77 -2.09
CA THR A 151 11.34 -10.79 -3.12
C THR A 151 12.12 -10.48 -4.40
N LYS A 152 13.13 -11.30 -4.72
CA LYS A 152 14.07 -11.07 -5.83
C LYS A 152 13.75 -11.82 -7.12
N SER A 153 12.98 -12.90 -7.06
CA SER A 153 12.63 -13.74 -8.21
C SER A 153 11.16 -14.15 -8.18
N GLN A 154 10.63 -14.52 -9.36
CA GLN A 154 9.29 -15.10 -9.45
C GLN A 154 9.32 -16.52 -8.92
N MET A 155 8.26 -16.91 -8.23
CA MET A 155 8.11 -18.26 -7.69
C MET A 155 6.73 -18.80 -8.06
N ARG A 156 6.70 -19.89 -8.82
CA ARG A 156 5.47 -20.62 -9.17
C ARG A 156 5.32 -21.82 -8.25
N ILE A 157 4.14 -21.99 -7.69
CA ILE A 157 3.83 -23.08 -6.76
C ILE A 157 2.45 -23.66 -7.10
N ASP A 158 2.34 -24.97 -7.01
CA ASP A 158 1.08 -25.68 -7.19
C ASP A 158 0.27 -25.67 -5.90
N LEU A 159 -0.99 -25.26 -5.99
CA LEU A 159 -1.97 -25.32 -4.91
C LEU A 159 -2.89 -26.52 -5.15
N GLY A 160 -2.40 -27.71 -4.80
CA GLY A 160 -3.04 -28.97 -5.16
C GLY A 160 -2.90 -29.28 -6.66
N ARG A 161 -3.82 -30.09 -7.21
CA ARG A 161 -3.72 -30.58 -8.61
C ARG A 161 -4.34 -29.67 -9.67
N ALA A 162 -5.18 -28.71 -9.28
CA ALA A 162 -6.02 -27.94 -10.21
C ALA A 162 -5.74 -26.43 -10.20
N MET A 163 -4.75 -25.97 -9.43
CA MET A 163 -4.44 -24.55 -9.28
C MET A 163 -2.95 -24.33 -9.17
N THR A 164 -2.45 -23.24 -9.75
CA THR A 164 -1.06 -22.79 -9.57
C THR A 164 -1.06 -21.30 -9.26
N ILE A 165 -0.20 -20.87 -8.35
CA ILE A 165 -0.02 -19.48 -7.98
C ILE A 165 1.43 -19.05 -8.25
N THR A 166 1.58 -17.90 -8.89
CA THR A 166 2.89 -17.31 -9.15
C THR A 166 3.02 -16.02 -8.35
N ASP A 167 4.02 -15.92 -7.48
CA ASP A 167 4.41 -14.67 -6.82
C ASP A 167 5.43 -13.92 -7.66
N THR A 168 5.39 -12.59 -7.59
CA THR A 168 6.27 -11.69 -8.33
C THR A 168 6.95 -10.69 -7.39
N PRO A 169 8.20 -10.28 -7.68
CA PRO A 169 8.80 -9.12 -7.02
C PRO A 169 7.88 -7.90 -7.03
N GLY A 170 8.00 -7.04 -6.01
CA GLY A 170 7.25 -5.79 -5.97
C GLY A 170 7.52 -4.95 -7.22
N LEU A 171 6.47 -4.63 -7.97
CA LEU A 171 6.58 -3.80 -9.17
C LEU A 171 6.26 -2.36 -8.78
N MET A 172 7.28 -1.51 -8.68
CA MET A 172 7.10 -0.06 -8.63
C MET A 172 6.83 0.49 -10.04
N TRP A 173 6.41 1.74 -10.16
CA TRP A 173 6.36 2.46 -11.43
C TRP A 173 7.39 3.62 -11.44
N PRO A 174 7.93 4.02 -12.61
CA PRO A 174 9.17 4.79 -12.67
C PRO A 174 9.08 6.21 -12.09
N LYS A 175 7.89 6.80 -12.13
CA LYS A 175 7.64 8.17 -11.70
C LYS A 175 6.35 8.24 -10.89
N ILE A 176 6.46 8.62 -9.64
CA ILE A 176 5.31 9.00 -8.83
C ILE A 176 4.90 10.42 -9.24
N THR A 177 3.68 10.57 -9.74
CA THR A 177 3.20 11.83 -10.33
C THR A 177 2.76 12.84 -9.27
N HIS A 178 2.11 12.37 -8.21
CA HIS A 178 1.55 13.21 -7.16
C HIS A 178 2.39 13.09 -5.89
N ASP A 179 2.74 14.22 -5.28
CA ASP A 179 3.53 14.22 -4.04
C ASP A 179 2.81 13.47 -2.90
N SER A 180 1.47 13.57 -2.85
CA SER A 180 0.64 12.84 -1.88
C SER A 180 0.82 11.31 -1.98
N ASP A 181 1.02 10.76 -3.19
CA ASP A 181 1.33 9.35 -3.37
C ASP A 181 2.66 8.99 -2.72
N GLY A 182 3.68 9.83 -2.92
CA GLY A 182 4.99 9.66 -2.31
C GLY A 182 4.92 9.61 -0.80
N TYR A 183 4.24 10.58 -0.18
CA TYR A 183 4.08 10.63 1.27
C TYR A 183 3.25 9.48 1.83
N MET A 184 2.14 9.10 1.19
CA MET A 184 1.34 7.94 1.63
C MET A 184 2.10 6.61 1.50
N LEU A 185 2.82 6.42 0.39
CA LEU A 185 3.67 5.25 0.18
C LEU A 185 4.81 5.19 1.20
N ALA A 186 5.39 6.32 1.57
CA ALA A 186 6.40 6.38 2.63
C ALA A 186 5.82 6.09 4.02
N ALA A 187 4.67 6.69 4.35
CA ALA A 187 3.99 6.49 5.62
C ALA A 187 3.64 5.01 5.83
N SER A 188 3.15 4.35 4.79
CA SER A 188 2.82 2.92 4.79
C SER A 188 4.02 1.97 4.71
N HIS A 189 5.23 2.50 4.50
CA HIS A 189 6.48 1.76 4.30
C HIS A 189 6.55 0.97 2.98
N ALA A 190 5.85 1.42 1.93
CA ALA A 190 5.90 0.82 0.60
C ALA A 190 7.14 1.23 -0.21
N ILE A 191 7.72 2.40 0.07
CA ILE A 191 8.98 2.89 -0.51
C ILE A 191 10.08 2.98 0.55
N GLY A 192 11.34 2.97 0.10
CA GLY A 192 12.51 3.00 0.98
C GLY A 192 12.65 4.35 1.68
N ARG A 193 13.21 4.33 2.91
CA ARG A 193 13.37 5.52 3.76
C ARG A 193 14.21 6.64 3.12
N ASN A 194 15.15 6.28 2.24
CA ASN A 194 16.01 7.26 1.56
C ASN A 194 15.30 8.01 0.41
N ALA A 195 14.05 7.66 0.10
CA ALA A 195 13.31 8.30 -0.99
C ALA A 195 12.66 9.64 -0.60
N VAL A 196 12.51 9.89 0.70
CA VAL A 196 11.79 11.03 1.28
C VAL A 196 12.39 11.40 2.63
N ILE A 197 12.09 12.60 3.11
CA ILE A 197 12.47 13.05 4.45
C ILE A 197 11.40 12.57 5.44
N ASP A 198 11.78 11.77 6.43
CA ASP A 198 10.83 11.14 7.38
C ASP A 198 10.00 12.18 8.16
N SER A 199 10.58 13.33 8.52
CA SER A 199 9.87 14.43 9.17
C SER A 199 8.77 15.04 8.30
N GLU A 200 9.01 15.25 7.00
CA GLU A 200 7.96 15.71 6.08
C GLU A 200 6.82 14.69 5.94
N VAL A 201 7.17 13.39 5.85
CA VAL A 201 6.18 12.30 5.79
C VAL A 201 5.35 12.26 7.06
N ALA A 202 5.97 12.47 8.22
CA ALA A 202 5.29 12.49 9.51
C ALA A 202 4.39 13.72 9.67
N VAL A 203 4.79 14.88 9.18
CA VAL A 203 3.94 16.09 9.15
C VAL A 203 2.72 15.86 8.26
N PHE A 204 2.91 15.35 7.04
CA PHE A 204 1.81 14.99 6.13
C PHE A 204 0.83 13.98 6.77
N LEU A 205 1.38 12.94 7.42
CA LEU A 205 0.55 11.98 8.16
C LEU A 205 -0.19 12.64 9.32
N ALA A 206 0.47 13.55 10.05
CA ALA A 206 -0.14 14.25 11.17
C ALA A 206 -1.29 15.16 10.72
N ASP A 207 -1.14 15.89 9.60
CA ASP A 207 -2.23 16.69 9.02
C ASP A 207 -3.45 15.83 8.68
N LEU A 208 -3.24 14.69 8.00
CA LEU A 208 -4.33 13.75 7.70
C LEU A 208 -5.00 13.19 8.96
N LEU A 209 -4.21 12.90 10.00
CA LEU A 209 -4.74 12.41 11.27
C LEU A 209 -5.52 13.49 12.00
N LEU A 210 -5.07 14.74 11.98
CA LEU A 210 -5.80 15.86 12.58
C LEU A 210 -7.14 16.09 11.89
N GLU A 211 -7.17 16.01 10.56
CA GLU A 211 -8.38 16.23 9.76
C GLU A 211 -9.39 15.09 9.91
N HIS A 212 -8.94 13.83 9.85
CA HIS A 212 -9.83 12.69 9.71
C HIS A 212 -9.90 11.77 10.93
N TYR A 213 -8.85 11.72 11.74
CA TYR A 213 -8.76 10.83 12.91
C TYR A 213 -8.23 11.54 14.18
N PRO A 214 -8.71 12.75 14.53
CA PRO A 214 -8.15 13.52 15.65
C PRO A 214 -8.20 12.76 16.97
N ALA A 215 -9.25 11.96 17.18
CA ALA A 215 -9.42 11.11 18.36
C ALA A 215 -8.27 10.09 18.52
N ALA A 216 -7.70 9.57 17.43
CA ALA A 216 -6.58 8.63 17.49
C ALA A 216 -5.31 9.26 18.05
N LEU A 217 -5.04 10.54 17.70
CA LEU A 217 -3.92 11.30 18.25
C LEU A 217 -4.12 11.58 19.74
N VAL A 218 -5.34 12.00 20.13
CA VAL A 218 -5.70 12.24 21.53
C VAL A 218 -5.55 10.97 22.36
N GLU A 219 -6.08 9.84 21.89
CA GLU A 219 -5.99 8.56 22.61
C GLU A 219 -4.54 8.08 22.73
N ARG A 220 -3.75 8.18 21.66
CA ARG A 220 -2.37 7.67 21.65
C ARG A 220 -1.38 8.54 22.41
N TYR A 221 -1.52 9.86 22.34
CA TYR A 221 -0.53 10.81 22.83
C TYR A 221 -1.04 11.77 23.91
N GLY A 222 -2.35 11.98 24.03
CA GLY A 222 -2.97 12.73 25.12
C GLY A 222 -2.70 14.24 25.07
N PHE A 223 -2.59 14.83 23.88
CA PHE A 223 -2.47 16.28 23.68
C PHE A 223 -3.72 16.85 22.98
N PRO A 224 -4.03 18.14 23.19
CA PRO A 224 -5.12 18.80 22.48
C PRO A 224 -4.79 18.97 20.99
N VAL A 225 -5.74 18.65 20.12
CA VAL A 225 -5.59 18.67 18.65
C VAL A 225 -6.22 19.88 17.98
N THR A 226 -6.94 20.72 18.74
CA THR A 226 -7.65 21.87 18.19
C THR A 226 -6.67 22.99 17.81
N GLY A 227 -6.70 23.42 16.55
CA GLY A 227 -5.97 24.59 16.07
C GLY A 227 -4.47 24.39 15.88
N ILE A 228 -3.99 23.14 15.89
CA ILE A 228 -2.60 22.81 15.54
C ILE A 228 -2.55 22.23 14.13
N ASP A 229 -1.41 22.41 13.47
CA ASP A 229 -1.06 21.77 12.20
C ASP A 229 -0.20 20.52 12.43
N GLY A 230 0.18 19.84 11.35
CA GLY A 230 1.01 18.63 11.40
C GLY A 230 2.36 18.85 12.08
N VAL A 231 2.96 20.04 11.95
CA VAL A 231 4.21 20.40 12.64
C VAL A 231 3.96 20.47 14.15
N GLY A 232 2.92 21.20 14.58
CA GLY A 232 2.53 21.30 15.98
C GLY A 232 2.17 19.95 16.60
N ALA A 233 1.49 19.07 15.84
CA ALA A 233 1.22 17.71 16.27
C ALA A 233 2.51 16.88 16.43
N LEU A 234 3.47 17.02 15.52
CA LEU A 234 4.77 16.33 15.63
C LEU A 234 5.58 16.81 16.83
N GLU A 235 5.59 18.12 17.11
CA GLU A 235 6.17 18.69 18.33
C GLU A 235 5.50 18.15 19.59
N ALA A 236 4.16 18.01 19.58
CA ALA A 236 3.42 17.45 20.70
C ALA A 236 3.75 15.97 20.93
N VAL A 237 3.93 15.18 19.85
CA VAL A 237 4.46 13.82 19.92
C VAL A 237 5.87 13.81 20.53
N ALA A 238 6.75 14.72 20.08
CA ALA A 238 8.12 14.82 20.58
C ALA A 238 8.14 15.09 22.10
N LYS A 239 7.37 16.07 22.57
CA LYS A 239 7.20 16.39 23.99
C LYS A 239 6.67 15.19 24.77
N LYS A 240 5.62 14.53 24.26
CA LYS A 240 5.00 13.38 24.94
C LYS A 240 5.95 12.19 25.08
N ARG A 241 6.82 11.98 24.10
CA ARG A 241 7.71 10.80 24.01
C ARG A 241 9.12 11.08 24.53
N GLY A 242 9.40 12.30 25.00
CA GLY A 242 10.73 12.70 25.45
C GLY A 242 11.76 12.66 24.33
N CYS A 243 11.34 12.98 23.10
CA CYS A 243 12.24 13.11 21.97
C CYS A 243 12.96 14.46 22.07
N VAL A 244 14.12 14.46 22.72
CA VAL A 244 14.97 15.64 22.91
C VAL A 244 16.39 15.36 22.41
N ILE A 245 17.04 16.37 21.84
CA ILE A 245 18.42 16.28 21.36
C ILE A 245 19.35 16.27 22.58
N GLN A 246 20.08 15.16 22.77
CA GLN A 246 21.04 15.04 23.87
C GLN A 246 22.20 16.05 23.71
N GLY A 247 22.59 16.68 24.81
CA GLY A 247 23.75 17.58 24.85
C GLY A 247 23.49 19.04 24.44
N ARG A 248 22.29 19.40 23.97
CA ARG A 248 21.91 20.81 23.75
C ARG A 248 21.27 21.41 25.01
N ARG A 249 21.76 22.58 25.45
CA ARG A 249 21.17 23.32 26.57
C ARG A 249 19.76 23.76 26.19
N GLY A 250 18.78 23.49 27.06
CA GLY A 250 17.38 23.90 26.87
C GLY A 250 16.42 22.81 26.37
N GLY A 251 16.90 21.59 26.10
CA GLY A 251 16.01 20.45 25.79
C GLY A 251 15.26 20.58 24.46
N GLU A 252 15.95 21.04 23.41
CA GLU A 252 15.41 21.15 22.05
C GLU A 252 14.83 19.82 21.56
N LEU A 253 13.67 19.89 20.90
CA LEU A 253 12.93 18.71 20.45
C LEU A 253 13.63 18.02 19.28
N ASP A 254 13.68 16.69 19.33
CA ASP A 254 14.17 15.85 18.26
C ASP A 254 12.99 15.42 17.37
N LEU A 255 12.72 16.22 16.34
CA LEU A 255 11.60 16.00 15.42
C LEU A 255 11.80 14.78 14.51
N GLU A 256 13.04 14.43 14.18
CA GLU A 256 13.36 13.21 13.41
C GLU A 256 13.01 11.96 14.23
N LYS A 257 13.37 11.95 15.51
CA LYS A 257 12.97 10.87 16.42
C LYS A 257 11.46 10.82 16.63
N ALA A 258 10.80 11.96 16.75
CA ALA A 258 9.35 12.02 16.85
C ALA A 258 8.66 11.50 15.58
N ALA A 259 9.19 11.83 14.39
CA ALA A 259 8.70 11.35 13.11
C ALA A 259 8.77 9.83 13.02
N MET A 260 9.92 9.25 13.39
CA MET A 260 10.08 7.79 13.48
C MET A 260 9.06 7.16 14.43
N VAL A 261 8.78 7.78 15.59
CA VAL A 261 7.77 7.29 16.54
C VAL A 261 6.37 7.31 15.93
N LEU A 262 5.94 8.44 15.35
CA LEU A 262 4.61 8.58 14.77
C LEU A 262 4.40 7.61 13.61
N LEU A 263 5.36 7.52 12.68
CA LEU A 263 5.30 6.62 11.54
C LEU A 263 5.28 5.15 11.99
N THR A 264 6.07 4.79 13.00
CA THR A 264 6.10 3.42 13.55
C THR A 264 4.79 3.07 14.25
N ASP A 265 4.23 4.00 15.01
CA ASP A 265 2.93 3.82 15.67
C ASP A 265 1.82 3.61 14.64
N TYR A 266 1.79 4.39 13.55
CA TYR A 266 0.87 4.20 12.44
C TYR A 266 1.05 2.83 11.76
N ARG A 267 2.28 2.47 11.39
CA ARG A 267 2.59 1.20 10.71
C ARG A 267 2.19 -0.03 11.53
N ASN A 268 2.25 0.08 12.85
CA ASN A 268 1.93 -1.00 13.79
C ASN A 268 0.49 -0.95 14.32
N GLY A 269 -0.37 -0.05 13.80
CA GLY A 269 -1.77 0.07 14.23
C GLY A 269 -1.96 0.59 15.65
N LYS A 270 -0.95 1.27 16.22
CA LYS A 270 -1.03 1.86 17.58
C LYS A 270 -1.91 3.12 17.64
N LEU A 271 -2.25 3.68 16.48
CA LEU A 271 -3.23 4.75 16.31
C LEU A 271 -4.65 4.21 16.00
N GLY A 272 -4.87 2.90 16.18
CA GLY A 272 -6.10 2.26 15.77
C GLY A 272 -6.14 1.96 14.27
N ARG A 273 -7.36 1.88 13.72
CA ARG A 273 -7.62 1.54 12.32
C ARG A 273 -7.77 2.81 11.50
N VAL A 274 -6.77 3.11 10.68
CA VAL A 274 -6.62 4.40 9.97
C VAL A 274 -6.41 4.15 8.49
N SER A 275 -7.17 4.84 7.65
CA SER A 275 -6.97 4.90 6.20
C SER A 275 -6.58 6.30 5.76
N LEU A 276 -5.53 6.43 4.95
CA LEU A 276 -4.97 7.70 4.46
C LEU A 276 -5.77 8.32 3.31
N GLU A 277 -6.62 7.52 2.67
CA GLU A 277 -7.47 7.97 1.57
C GLU A 277 -8.80 7.21 1.55
N SER A 278 -9.83 7.90 1.09
CA SER A 278 -11.13 7.37 0.69
C SER A 278 -11.33 7.64 -0.81
N PRO A 279 -12.30 7.01 -1.50
CA PRO A 279 -12.58 7.35 -2.90
C PRO A 279 -12.82 8.85 -3.12
N ALA A 280 -13.51 9.51 -2.17
CA ALA A 280 -13.81 10.94 -2.23
C ALA A 280 -12.56 11.82 -1.99
N SER A 281 -11.83 11.58 -0.89
CA SER A 281 -10.62 12.37 -0.60
C SER A 281 -9.53 12.14 -1.64
N ARG A 282 -9.44 10.93 -2.19
CA ARG A 282 -8.53 10.63 -3.30
C ARG A 282 -8.87 11.42 -4.56
N ALA A 283 -10.15 11.45 -4.96
CA ALA A 283 -10.59 12.25 -6.09
C ALA A 283 -10.26 13.75 -5.88
N ALA A 284 -10.45 14.26 -4.67
CA ALA A 284 -10.09 15.64 -4.32
C ALA A 284 -8.58 15.91 -4.43
N MET A 285 -7.73 15.03 -3.87
CA MET A 285 -6.26 15.15 -3.95
C MET A 285 -5.76 15.17 -5.40
N LEU A 286 -6.30 14.29 -6.24
CA LEU A 286 -5.92 14.21 -7.66
C LEU A 286 -6.42 15.43 -8.46
N GLY A 287 -7.62 15.93 -8.15
CA GLY A 287 -8.15 17.15 -8.74
C GLY A 287 -7.30 18.38 -8.40
N ALA A 288 -6.94 18.54 -7.12
CA ALA A 288 -6.09 19.64 -6.66
C ALA A 288 -4.69 19.62 -7.31
N ALA A 289 -4.08 18.44 -7.44
CA ALA A 289 -2.77 18.32 -8.08
C ALA A 289 -2.80 18.68 -9.57
N THR A 290 -3.89 18.39 -10.27
CA THR A 290 -4.06 18.76 -11.68
C THR A 290 -4.18 20.27 -11.84
N ALA A 291 -4.95 20.93 -10.97
CA ALA A 291 -5.09 22.39 -10.96
C ALA A 291 -3.77 23.12 -10.68
N HIS A 292 -2.90 22.56 -9.84
CA HIS A 292 -1.56 23.12 -9.57
C HIS A 292 -0.60 23.02 -10.77
N ILE A 293 -0.76 22.02 -11.64
CA ILE A 293 0.06 21.85 -12.85
C ILE A 293 -0.39 22.83 -13.95
N GLU A 294 -1.68 23.18 -13.98
CA GLU A 294 -2.27 24.08 -14.99
C GLU A 294 -2.18 25.57 -14.63
N ALA A 295 -1.76 25.92 -13.40
CA ALA A 295 -1.54 27.31 -13.02
C ALA A 295 -0.32 27.89 -13.79
N PRO A 296 -0.47 29.02 -14.50
CA PRO A 296 0.64 29.62 -15.24
C PRO A 296 1.76 30.00 -14.27
N ALA A 297 2.99 29.61 -14.61
CA ALA A 297 4.17 30.08 -13.90
C ALA A 297 4.18 31.60 -13.92
N ILE A 298 4.10 32.22 -12.73
CA ILE A 298 4.22 33.67 -12.58
C ILE A 298 5.63 34.02 -13.07
N PRO A 299 5.78 34.85 -14.12
CA PRO A 299 7.10 35.30 -14.55
C PRO A 299 7.73 36.12 -13.41
N GLU A 300 8.99 35.81 -13.07
CA GLU A 300 9.83 36.65 -12.19
C GLU A 300 10.02 38.06 -12.76
#